data_AF-A0A1V5B8Z4-F1
#
_entry.id   AF-A0A1V5B8Z4-F1
#
_cell.length_a   1.000
_cell.length_b   1.000
_cell.length_c   1.000
_cell.angle_alpha   90.00
_cell.angle_beta   90.00
_cell.angle_gamma   90.00
#
_symmetry.space_group_name_H-M   'P 1'
#
loop_
_entity.id
_entity.type
_entity.pdbx_description
1 polymer ?
#
loop_
_entity_poly.entity_id
_entity_poly.type
_entity_poly.pdbx_seq_one_letter_code
_entity_poly.pdbx_strand_id
1 'polypeptide(L)'
;MRIRFIGDSMSARGIIRLIALLLLGIMASMVPGGSASIGYQDLLSLCNANEDARINAEDLAFLLVTHNFDAVPKGDYVEVRIDGSIYRMTPNAGKVGLADIVLV
;
A
#
# COMPACT_ATOMS: atom_id res chain seq x y z
N MET A 1 -55.97 -13.70 10.84
CA MET A 1 -54.95 -13.73 9.77
C MET A 1 -53.71 -13.02 10.29
N ARG A 2 -52.66 -13.74 10.70
CA ARG A 2 -51.42 -13.14 11.24
C ARG A 2 -50.25 -13.49 10.34
N ILE A 3 -49.68 -12.45 9.74
CA ILE A 3 -48.52 -12.53 8.85
C ILE A 3 -47.28 -12.59 9.73
N ARG A 4 -46.53 -13.70 9.70
CA ARG A 4 -45.22 -13.78 10.36
C ARG A 4 -44.20 -13.07 9.48
N PHE A 5 -43.67 -11.95 9.95
CA PHE A 5 -42.45 -11.36 9.42
C PHE A 5 -41.31 -12.35 9.65
N ILE A 6 -40.74 -12.86 8.56
CA ILE A 6 -39.47 -13.58 8.53
C ILE A 6 -38.37 -12.54 8.76
N GLY A 7 -38.05 -12.31 10.02
CA GLY A 7 -36.77 -11.72 10.40
C GLY A 7 -35.76 -12.84 10.51
N ASP A 8 -35.06 -13.13 9.42
CA ASP A 8 -33.89 -14.01 9.48
C ASP A 8 -32.81 -13.25 10.26
N SER A 9 -32.64 -13.63 11.52
CA SER A 9 -31.58 -13.12 12.37
C SER A 9 -30.26 -13.67 11.84
N MET A 10 -29.63 -12.90 10.94
CA MET A 10 -28.30 -13.22 10.46
C MET A 10 -27.34 -13.19 11.64
N SER A 11 -26.91 -14.37 12.09
CA SER A 11 -25.95 -14.53 13.19
C SER A 11 -24.73 -13.64 12.92
N ALA A 12 -24.22 -12.95 13.95
CA ALA A 12 -23.04 -12.09 13.84
C ALA A 12 -21.85 -12.80 13.16
N ARG A 13 -21.75 -14.12 13.33
CA ARG A 13 -20.74 -14.98 12.69
C ARG A 13 -20.93 -15.09 11.17
N GLY A 14 -22.17 -15.06 10.68
CA GLY A 14 -22.53 -15.01 9.26
C GLY A 14 -22.23 -13.65 8.65
N ILE A 15 -22.51 -12.56 9.38
CA ILE A 15 -22.17 -11.19 8.96
C ILE A 15 -20.65 -11.05 8.80
N ILE A 16 -19.87 -11.54 9.78
CA ILE A 16 -18.40 -11.51 9.72
C ILE A 16 -17.88 -12.31 8.50
N ARG A 17 -18.48 -13.47 8.20
CA ARG A 17 -18.11 -14.27 7.03
C ARG A 17 -18.43 -13.57 5.71
N LEU A 18 -19.57 -12.89 5.64
CA LEU A 18 -19.96 -12.12 4.45
C LEU A 18 -19.04 -10.91 4.24
N ILE A 19 -18.69 -10.19 5.31
CA ILE A 19 -17.73 -9.07 5.25
C ILE A 19 -16.35 -9.59 4.82
N ALA A 20 -15.88 -10.71 5.38
CA ALA A 20 -14.59 -11.29 5.02
C ALA A 20 -14.54 -11.74 3.54
N LEU A 21 -15.62 -12.33 3.03
CA LEU A 21 -15.73 -12.72 1.61
C LEU A 21 -15.79 -11.51 0.68
N LEU A 22 -16.48 -10.44 1.09
CA LEU A 22 -16.55 -9.20 0.33
C LEU A 22 -15.18 -8.52 0.23
N LEU A 23 -14.44 -8.44 1.35
CA LEU A 23 -13.08 -7.90 1.39
C LEU A 23 -12.11 -8.73 0.54
N LEU A 24 -12.22 -10.05 0.58
CA LEU A 24 -11.40 -10.95 -0.25
C LEU A 24 -11.71 -10.79 -1.75
N GLY A 25 -12.98 -10.58 -2.10
CA GLY A 25 -13.42 -10.36 -3.48
C GLY A 25 -12.89 -9.05 -4.09
N ILE A 26 -12.75 -8.00 -3.29
CA ILE A 26 -12.20 -6.71 -3.77
C ILE A 26 -10.72 -6.87 -4.15
N MET A 27 -9.94 -7.62 -3.37
CA MET A 27 -8.52 -7.91 -3.67
C MET A 27 -8.36 -8.76 -4.94
N ALA A 28 -9.29 -9.68 -5.20
CA ALA A 28 -9.25 -10.56 -6.39
C ALA A 28 -9.58 -9.82 -7.70
N SER A 29 -10.11 -8.59 -7.63
CA SER A 29 -10.43 -7.75 -8.80
C SER A 29 -9.30 -6.82 -9.22
N MET A 30 -8.19 -6.75 -8.47
CA MET A 30 -6.93 -6.17 -8.97
C MET A 30 -6.34 -7.11 -10.02
N VAL A 31 -6.92 -7.07 -11.22
CA VAL A 31 -6.19 -7.41 -12.44
C VAL A 31 -5.03 -6.41 -12.52
N PRO A 32 -3.76 -6.84 -12.64
CA PRO A 32 -2.66 -5.96 -13.02
C PRO A 32 -2.96 -5.45 -14.43
N GLY A 33 -3.70 -4.34 -14.52
CA GLY A 33 -4.05 -3.70 -15.77
C GLY A 33 -2.81 -3.02 -16.32
N GLY A 34 -2.13 -3.67 -17.26
CA GLY A 34 -1.07 -3.11 -18.09
C GLY A 34 0.12 -2.57 -17.30
N SER A 35 1.23 -3.32 -17.27
CA SER A 35 2.52 -2.81 -16.82
C SER A 35 2.98 -1.64 -17.69
N ALA A 36 2.53 -0.42 -17.39
CA ALA A 36 3.50 0.65 -17.29
C ALA A 36 4.40 0.21 -16.13
N SER A 37 5.61 -0.24 -16.44
CA SER A 37 6.62 -0.49 -15.41
C SER A 37 6.76 0.78 -14.60
N ILE A 38 6.24 0.79 -13.37
CA ILE A 38 6.41 1.92 -12.46
C ILE A 38 7.91 2.04 -12.26
N GLY A 39 8.47 3.11 -12.82
CA GLY A 39 9.89 3.26 -12.98
C GLY A 39 10.51 4.12 -11.89
N TYR A 40 11.83 4.27 -11.96
CA TYR A 40 12.56 5.19 -11.11
C TYR A 40 12.06 6.64 -11.22
N GLN A 41 11.54 7.07 -12.39
CA GLN A 41 10.99 8.41 -12.56
C GLN A 41 9.67 8.63 -11.83
N ASP A 42 8.83 7.60 -11.74
CA ASP A 42 7.61 7.65 -10.94
C ASP A 42 7.94 7.72 -9.45
N LEU A 43 8.98 6.99 -9.02
CA LEU A 43 9.49 7.02 -7.66
C LEU A 43 10.00 8.43 -7.27
N LEU A 44 10.81 9.03 -8.14
CA LEU A 44 11.30 10.40 -7.96
C LEU A 44 10.14 11.41 -7.93
N SER A 45 9.17 11.26 -8.82
CA SER A 45 8.00 12.14 -8.87
C SER A 45 7.19 12.05 -7.59
N LEU A 46 7.00 10.84 -7.04
CA LEU A 46 6.33 10.62 -5.76
C LEU A 46 7.09 11.25 -4.60
N CYS A 47 8.42 11.07 -4.56
CA CYS A 47 9.28 11.68 -3.54
C CYS A 47 9.27 13.21 -3.59
N ASN A 48 9.17 13.81 -4.77
CA ASN A 48 9.14 15.26 -4.93
C ASN A 48 7.74 15.86 -4.69
N ALA A 49 6.69 15.08 -4.94
CA ALA A 49 5.31 15.51 -4.70
C ALA A 49 4.93 15.48 -3.21
N ASN A 50 5.68 14.75 -2.38
CA ASN A 50 5.41 14.62 -0.96
C ASN A 50 6.59 15.16 -0.16
N GLU A 51 6.35 16.11 0.73
CA GLU A 51 7.34 16.58 1.69
C GLU A 51 6.82 16.33 3.11
N ASP A 52 7.28 15.24 3.72
CA ASP A 52 6.98 14.94 5.12
C ASP A 52 8.28 14.69 5.89
N ALA A 53 8.68 15.69 6.69
CA ALA A 53 9.88 15.63 7.52
C ALA A 53 9.78 14.63 8.69
N ARG A 54 8.57 14.14 9.01
CA ARG A 54 8.31 13.23 10.13
C ARG A 54 8.04 11.80 9.67
N ILE A 55 8.07 11.55 8.36
CA ILE A 55 7.84 10.20 7.84
C ILE A 55 8.93 9.26 8.36
N ASN A 56 8.52 8.11 8.89
CA ASN A 56 9.42 7.03 9.28
C ASN A 56 9.50 5.98 8.16
N ALA A 57 10.37 4.97 8.30
CA ALA A 57 10.55 3.96 7.27
C ALA A 57 9.29 3.09 7.04
N GLU A 58 8.47 2.89 8.07
CA GLU A 58 7.25 2.08 7.99
C GLU A 58 6.15 2.81 7.20
N ASP A 59 5.95 4.09 7.51
CA ASP A 59 5.03 4.99 6.82
C ASP A 59 5.47 5.23 5.37
N LEU A 60 6.78 5.37 5.14
CA LEU A 60 7.34 5.46 3.79
C LEU A 60 7.08 4.19 2.98
N ALA A 61 7.31 3.00 3.56
CA ALA A 61 7.00 1.74 2.90
C ALA A 61 5.51 1.61 2.60
N PHE A 62 4.65 2.01 3.54
CA PHE A 62 3.21 2.02 3.33
C PHE A 62 2.80 2.93 2.17
N LEU A 63 3.31 4.17 2.14
CA LEU A 63 3.09 5.11 1.03
C LEU A 63 3.50 4.46 -0.30
N LEU A 64 4.70 3.91 -0.38
CA LEU A 64 5.21 3.28 -1.60
C LEU A 64 4.34 2.10 -2.06
N VAL A 65 3.93 1.22 -1.16
CA VAL A 65 3.03 0.09 -1.48
C VAL A 65 1.66 0.57 -1.96
N THR A 66 1.11 1.64 -1.38
CA THR A 66 -0.16 2.22 -1.87
C THR A 66 -0.05 2.82 -3.28
N HIS A 67 1.16 3.20 -3.68
CA HIS A 67 1.51 3.64 -5.02
C HIS A 67 2.02 2.50 -5.92
N ASN A 68 1.80 1.23 -5.53
CA ASN A 68 2.09 0.03 -6.30
C ASN A 68 3.60 -0.24 -6.53
N PHE A 69 4.45 0.26 -5.64
CA PHE A 69 5.86 -0.14 -5.56
C PHE A 69 6.06 -1.39 -4.67
N ASP A 70 6.97 -2.29 -5.06
CA ASP A 70 7.44 -3.38 -4.19
C ASP A 70 8.42 -2.81 -3.15
N ALA A 71 7.88 -2.35 -2.03
CA ALA A 71 8.62 -1.69 -0.97
C ALA A 71 8.56 -2.47 0.36
N VAL A 72 9.71 -2.73 0.97
CA VAL A 72 9.84 -3.49 2.22
C VAL A 72 10.63 -2.67 3.25
N PRO A 73 10.06 -2.37 4.43
CA PRO A 73 10.79 -1.67 5.48
C PRO A 73 11.86 -2.58 6.10
N LYS A 74 13.03 -2.00 6.37
CA LYS A 74 14.22 -2.64 6.94
C LYS A 74 14.78 -1.79 8.09
N GLY A 75 14.03 -1.70 9.17
CA GLY A 75 14.43 -0.89 10.33
C GLY A 75 14.36 0.60 10.02
N ASP A 76 15.48 1.22 9.66
CA ASP A 76 15.63 2.66 9.41
C ASP A 76 15.54 3.07 7.93
N TYR A 77 15.43 2.11 7.01
CA TYR A 77 15.29 2.36 5.58
C TYR A 77 14.22 1.46 4.93
N VAL A 78 13.90 1.72 3.66
CA VAL A 78 12.98 0.93 2.84
C VAL A 78 13.74 0.41 1.62
N GLU A 79 13.58 -0.88 1.31
CA GLU A 79 14.05 -1.46 0.04
C GLU A 79 12.93 -1.42 -0.98
N VAL A 80 13.17 -0.80 -2.12
CA VAL A 80 12.23 -0.74 -3.24
C VAL A 80 12.80 -1.51 -4.43
N ARG A 81 12.04 -2.46 -4.96
CA ARG A 81 12.44 -3.21 -6.16
C ARG A 81 11.78 -2.63 -7.40
N ILE A 82 12.61 -2.24 -8.37
CA ILE A 82 12.17 -1.70 -9.66
C ILE A 82 13.00 -2.37 -10.74
N ASP A 83 12.36 -3.07 -11.69
CA ASP A 83 13.01 -3.76 -12.82
C ASP A 83 14.20 -4.65 -12.41
N GLY A 84 14.10 -5.33 -11.27
CA GLY A 84 15.15 -6.21 -10.73
C GLY A 84 16.30 -5.49 -10.02
N SER A 85 16.30 -4.16 -10.02
CA SER A 85 17.22 -3.34 -9.22
C SER A 85 16.64 -3.08 -7.83
N ILE A 86 17.51 -3.00 -6.81
CA ILE A 86 17.10 -2.71 -5.43
C ILE A 86 17.57 -1.29 -5.09
N TYR A 87 16.62 -0.44 -4.73
CA TYR A 87 16.86 0.91 -4.27
C TYR A 87 16.64 0.97 -2.76
N ARG A 88 17.61 1.53 -2.05
CA ARG A 88 17.47 1.86 -0.64
C ARG A 88 16.95 3.28 -0.51
N MET A 89 15.81 3.44 0.15
CA MET A 89 15.21 4.73 0.49
C MET A 89 15.31 5.00 1.98
N THR A 90 15.97 6.10 2.36
CA THR A 90 16.14 6.50 3.77
C THR A 90 15.34 7.77 4.04
N PRO A 91 14.39 7.79 4.99
CA PRO A 91 13.65 9.01 5.32
C PRO A 91 14.58 10.18 5.64
N ASN A 92 14.27 11.37 5.10
CA ASN A 92 15.17 12.51 5.17
C ASN A 92 15.22 13.22 6.53
N ALA A 93 14.34 12.85 7.47
CA ALA A 93 14.35 13.28 8.88
C ALA A 93 14.61 14.79 9.09
N GLY A 94 13.98 15.65 8.27
CA GLY A 94 14.11 17.10 8.35
C GLY A 94 15.04 17.75 7.31
N LYS A 95 15.64 16.98 6.40
CA LYS A 95 16.22 17.50 5.15
C LYS A 95 15.13 17.73 4.10
N VAL A 96 15.46 18.50 3.06
CA VAL A 96 14.54 18.76 1.93
C VAL A 96 14.22 17.46 1.19
N GLY A 97 12.96 17.26 0.82
CA GLY A 97 12.45 16.06 0.14
C GLY A 97 12.09 14.91 1.08
N LEU A 98 11.32 13.93 0.59
CA LEU A 98 10.77 12.83 1.39
C LEU A 98 11.83 11.85 1.91
N ALA A 99 12.71 11.38 1.03
CA ALA A 99 13.70 10.35 1.33
C ALA A 99 14.91 10.47 0.39
N ASP A 100 16.08 10.06 0.88
CA ASP A 100 17.29 9.85 0.09
C ASP A 100 17.25 8.49 -0.60
N ILE A 101 17.59 8.43 -1.88
CA ILE A 101 17.49 7.22 -2.71
C ILE A 101 18.88 6.79 -3.17
N VAL A 102 19.28 5.57 -2.86
CA VAL A 102 20.59 4.99 -3.21
C VAL A 102 20.39 3.63 -3.87
N LEU A 103 21.01 3.40 -5.03
CA LEU A 103 21.07 2.07 -5.65
C LEU A 103 22.04 1.16 -4.87
N VAL A 104 21.62 -0.09 -4.60
CA VAL A 104 22.40 -1.09 -3.86
C VAL A 104 22.98 -2.16 -4.78
#